data_AF-A0A9X2CFF2-F1
#
_entry.id   AF-A0A9X2CFF2-F1
#
_cell.length_a   1.000
_cell.length_b   1.000
_cell.length_c   1.000
_cell.angle_alpha   90.00
_cell.angle_beta   90.00
_cell.angle_gamma   90.00
#
_symmetry.space_group_name_H-M   'P 1'
#
loop_
_entity.id
_entity.type
_entity.pdbx_description
1 polymer ?
#
loop_
_entity_poly.entity_id
_entity_poly.type
_entity_poly.pdbx_seq_one_letter_code
_entity_poly.pdbx_strand_id
1 'polypeptide(L)'
;MKNPLCSKAVNIDGKLMIEIPGSVIERLAISPGDFVEFGNAKSVTLWKSENIEIPAEVFEQLALIFKTDEYVFHWLNSKRKTLLGKTPAQILLEPDGKEQVLGLINRINRGDFS
;
A
#
# COMPACT_ATOMS: atom_id res chain seq x y z
N MET A 1 -22.55 14.21 -16.43
CA MET A 1 -21.22 13.77 -16.91
C MET A 1 -21.01 12.32 -16.46
N LYS A 2 -20.51 11.42 -17.31
CA LYS A 2 -20.16 10.04 -16.90
C LYS A 2 -18.69 10.01 -16.48
N ASN A 3 -18.36 9.34 -15.39
CA ASN A 3 -16.98 9.15 -14.96
C ASN A 3 -16.27 8.18 -15.94
N PRO A 4 -15.16 8.57 -16.58
CA PRO A 4 -14.41 7.68 -17.48
C PRO A 4 -13.70 6.52 -16.76
N LEU A 5 -13.55 6.59 -15.43
CA LEU A 5 -12.97 5.53 -14.59
C LEU A 5 -14.04 4.62 -13.96
N CYS A 6 -15.17 4.46 -14.65
CA CYS A 6 -16.31 3.66 -14.20
C CYS A 6 -16.24 2.26 -14.81
N SER A 7 -16.44 1.25 -13.99
CA SER A 7 -16.63 -0.14 -14.43
C SER A 7 -17.93 -0.70 -13.87
N LYS A 8 -18.58 -1.58 -14.64
CA LYS A 8 -19.78 -2.28 -14.21
C LYS A 8 -19.38 -3.59 -13.52
N ALA A 9 -20.01 -3.90 -12.39
CA ALA A 9 -19.87 -5.21 -11.78
C ALA A 9 -20.63 -6.27 -12.59
N VAL A 10 -20.00 -7.40 -12.84
CA VAL A 10 -20.54 -8.53 -13.62
C VAL A 10 -20.28 -9.85 -12.91
N ASN A 11 -21.13 -10.85 -13.12
CA ASN A 11 -20.91 -12.20 -12.58
C ASN A 11 -20.21 -13.06 -13.63
N ILE A 12 -19.07 -13.65 -13.27
CA ILE A 12 -18.30 -14.60 -14.08
C ILE A 12 -18.05 -15.83 -13.22
N ASP A 13 -18.49 -17.00 -13.66
CA ASP A 13 -18.34 -18.27 -12.93
C ASP A 13 -18.81 -18.20 -11.47
N GLY A 14 -19.92 -17.50 -11.22
CA GLY A 14 -20.50 -17.32 -9.89
C GLY A 14 -19.77 -16.32 -8.99
N LYS A 15 -18.73 -15.64 -9.48
CA LYS A 15 -17.97 -14.62 -8.76
C LYS A 15 -18.34 -13.22 -9.27
N LEU A 16 -18.51 -12.28 -8.35
CA LEU A 16 -18.70 -10.87 -8.69
C LEU A 16 -17.35 -10.24 -9.05
N MET A 17 -17.25 -9.75 -10.27
CA MET A 17 -16.04 -9.18 -10.85
C MET A 17 -16.28 -7.72 -11.25
N ILE A 18 -15.26 -6.88 -11.10
CA ILE A 18 -15.23 -5.50 -11.60
C ILE A 18 -13.97 -5.36 -12.44
N GLU A 19 -14.11 -4.96 -13.71
CA GLU A 19 -12.96 -4.67 -14.56
C GLU A 19 -12.21 -3.45 -14.05
N ILE A 20 -10.88 -3.51 -13.94
CA ILE A 20 -10.07 -2.33 -13.61
C ILE A 20 -9.90 -1.52 -14.90
N PRO A 21 -10.27 -0.23 -14.94
CA PRO A 21 -10.09 0.59 -16.14
C PRO A 21 -8.62 0.61 -16.61
N GLY A 22 -8.38 0.55 -17.92
CA GLY A 22 -7.01 0.50 -18.48
C GLY A 22 -6.08 1.61 -18.00
N SER A 23 -6.60 2.84 -17.83
CA SER A 23 -5.82 3.96 -17.28
C SER A 23 -5.40 3.78 -15.82
N VAL A 24 -6.16 3.00 -15.03
CA VAL A 24 -5.78 2.61 -13.66
C VAL A 24 -4.71 1.53 -13.70
N ILE A 25 -4.84 0.55 -14.60
CA ILE A 25 -3.83 -0.50 -14.84
C ILE A 25 -2.49 0.13 -15.22
N GLU A 26 -2.49 1.03 -16.20
CA GLU A 26 -1.29 1.75 -16.65
C GLU A 26 -0.66 2.57 -15.52
N ARG A 27 -1.48 3.33 -14.79
CA ARG A 27 -1.00 4.20 -13.70
C ARG A 27 -0.36 3.42 -12.57
N LEU A 28 -0.93 2.28 -12.20
CA LEU A 28 -0.42 1.42 -11.13
C LEU A 28 0.59 0.37 -11.63
N ALA A 29 0.84 0.30 -12.94
CA ALA A 29 1.64 -0.73 -13.59
C ALA A 29 1.25 -2.15 -13.15
N ILE A 30 -0.06 -2.42 -13.14
CA ILE A 30 -0.63 -3.73 -12.78
C ILE A 30 -0.40 -4.71 -13.93
N SER A 31 0.12 -5.90 -13.59
CA SER A 31 0.44 -7.01 -14.46
C SER A 31 -0.13 -8.32 -13.88
N PRO A 32 -0.33 -9.35 -14.70
CA PRO A 32 -0.73 -10.67 -14.18
C PRO A 32 0.24 -11.19 -13.12
N GLY A 33 -0.30 -11.62 -11.98
CA GLY A 33 0.49 -12.12 -10.83
C GLY A 33 0.82 -11.06 -9.79
N ASP A 34 0.58 -9.77 -10.07
CA ASP A 34 0.73 -8.72 -9.06
C ASP A 34 -0.31 -8.85 -7.94
N PHE A 35 0.09 -8.47 -6.74
CA PHE A 35 -0.83 -8.26 -5.65
C PHE A 35 -1.46 -6.87 -5.72
N VAL A 36 -2.79 -6.84 -5.65
CA VAL A 36 -3.60 -5.63 -5.64
C VAL A 36 -4.42 -5.63 -4.37
N GLU A 37 -4.25 -4.59 -3.57
CA GLU A 37 -4.88 -4.44 -2.25
C GLU A 37 -5.92 -3.32 -2.25
N PHE A 38 -6.85 -3.41 -1.30
CA PHE A 38 -7.95 -2.47 -1.15
C PHE A 38 -7.93 -1.81 0.22
N GLY A 39 -7.99 -0.49 0.23
CA GLY A 39 -8.33 0.30 1.42
C GLY A 39 -9.84 0.42 1.49
N ASN A 40 -10.41 0.17 2.67
CA ASN A 40 -11.85 0.16 2.87
C ASN A 40 -12.25 1.09 4.03
N ALA A 41 -12.31 2.39 3.74
CA ALA A 41 -12.81 3.41 4.67
C ALA A 41 -14.04 4.11 4.07
N LYS A 42 -14.00 5.45 3.96
CA LYS A 42 -15.10 6.22 3.34
C LYS A 42 -15.20 6.02 1.82
N SER A 43 -14.11 5.57 1.20
CA SER A 43 -14.01 5.20 -0.20
C SER A 43 -13.15 3.95 -0.35
N VAL A 44 -13.39 3.19 -1.40
CA VAL A 44 -12.50 2.09 -1.79
C VAL A 44 -11.32 2.68 -2.54
N THR A 45 -10.11 2.39 -2.06
CA THR A 45 -8.87 2.80 -2.71
C THR A 45 -8.12 1.57 -3.17
N LEU A 46 -7.52 1.62 -4.36
CA LEU A 46 -6.77 0.51 -4.97
C LEU A 46 -5.29 0.85 -5.03
N TRP A 47 -4.41 -0.08 -4.65
CA TRP A 47 -2.97 0.05 -4.87
C TRP A 47 -2.33 -1.30 -5.19
N LYS A 48 -1.17 -1.25 -5.83
CA LYS A 48 -0.28 -2.40 -6.04
C LYS A 48 0.67 -2.51 -4.84
N SER A 49 0.85 -3.72 -4.31
CA SER A 49 1.76 -4.01 -3.20
C SER A 49 2.70 -5.18 -3.54
N GLU A 50 3.72 -5.37 -2.72
CA GLU A 50 4.63 -6.53 -2.80
C GLU A 50 4.10 -7.75 -2.01
N ASN A 51 2.92 -7.65 -1.38
CA ASN A 51 2.31 -8.62 -0.45
C ASN A 51 3.35 -9.38 0.40
N ILE A 52 3.91 -8.68 1.37
CA ILE A 52 4.97 -9.20 2.23
C ILE A 52 4.48 -9.39 3.65
N GLU A 53 5.13 -10.29 4.38
CA GLU A 53 4.91 -10.41 5.82
C GLU A 53 5.56 -9.23 6.55
N ILE A 54 4.76 -8.42 7.23
CA ILE A 54 5.25 -7.28 7.99
C ILE A 54 5.68 -7.77 9.38
N PRO A 55 6.93 -7.52 9.81
CA PRO A 55 7.36 -7.85 11.17
C PRO A 55 6.45 -7.22 12.22
N ALA A 56 5.99 -8.01 13.20
CA ALA A 56 5.04 -7.56 14.22
C ALA A 56 5.46 -6.25 14.91
N GLU A 57 6.74 -6.13 15.27
CA GLU A 57 7.29 -4.92 15.89
C GLU A 57 7.12 -3.66 15.03
N VAL A 58 7.30 -3.78 13.70
CA VAL A 58 7.12 -2.66 12.76
C VAL A 58 5.64 -2.27 12.71
N PHE A 59 4.76 -3.27 12.59
CA PHE A 59 3.33 -3.05 12.55
C PHE A 59 2.80 -2.40 13.83
N GLU A 60 3.19 -2.92 15.00
CA GLU A 60 2.78 -2.41 16.31
C GLU A 60 3.18 -0.94 16.50
N GLN A 61 4.43 -0.58 16.15
CA GLN A 61 4.87 0.81 16.27
C GLN A 61 4.12 1.74 15.32
N LEU A 62 3.86 1.31 14.09
CA LEU A 62 3.07 2.09 13.13
C LEU A 62 1.62 2.23 13.59
N ALA A 63 1.01 1.18 14.14
CA ALA A 63 -0.35 1.21 14.68
C ALA A 63 -0.47 2.18 15.85
N LEU A 64 0.56 2.30 16.69
CA LEU A 64 0.61 3.31 17.76
C LEU A 64 0.62 4.74 17.22
N ILE A 65 1.25 4.99 16.07
CA ILE A 65 1.32 6.32 15.44
C ILE A 65 0.03 6.63 14.69
N PHE A 66 -0.38 5.73 13.80
CA PHE A 66 -1.41 5.99 12.79
C PHE A 66 -2.82 5.56 13.21
N LYS A 67 -2.96 4.80 14.29
CA LYS A 67 -4.22 4.37 14.94
C LYS A 67 -5.16 3.50 14.11
N THR A 68 -4.95 3.39 12.80
CA THR A 68 -5.73 2.51 11.92
C THR A 68 -4.83 1.72 11.00
N ASP A 69 -5.17 0.45 10.78
CA ASP A 69 -4.45 -0.44 9.89
C ASP A 69 -4.36 0.14 8.47
N GLU A 70 -5.41 0.80 8.00
CA GLU A 70 -5.42 1.47 6.69
C GLU A 70 -4.26 2.46 6.53
N TYR A 71 -4.05 3.33 7.53
CA TYR A 71 -2.95 4.29 7.47
C TYR A 71 -1.59 3.61 7.61
N VAL A 72 -1.51 2.51 8.37
CA VAL A 72 -0.31 1.67 8.44
C VAL A 72 0.02 1.08 7.06
N PHE A 73 -0.94 0.42 6.41
CA PHE A 73 -0.78 -0.16 5.08
C PHE A 73 -0.45 0.89 4.02
N HIS A 74 -1.14 2.02 4.04
CA HIS A 74 -0.83 3.14 3.14
C HIS A 74 0.60 3.65 3.36
N TRP A 75 1.04 3.81 4.61
CA TRP A 75 2.39 4.26 4.94
C TRP A 75 3.46 3.28 4.47
N LEU A 76 3.22 1.97 4.60
CA LEU A 76 4.11 0.89 4.19
C LEU A 76 4.24 0.78 2.67
N ASN A 77 3.17 1.06 1.93
CA ASN A 77 3.13 0.96 0.46
C ASN A 77 3.37 2.29 -0.26
N SER A 78 3.60 3.39 0.48
CA SER A 78 3.92 4.69 -0.10
C SER A 78 5.41 4.84 -0.34
N LYS A 79 5.79 5.26 -1.56
CA LYS A 79 7.19 5.58 -1.92
C LYS A 79 7.71 6.72 -1.06
N ARG A 80 8.96 6.59 -0.57
CA ARG A 80 9.63 7.63 0.22
C ARG A 80 10.86 8.15 -0.49
N LYS A 81 11.04 9.48 -0.48
CA LYS A 81 12.24 10.13 -1.02
C LYS A 81 13.50 9.69 -0.26
N THR A 82 13.40 9.56 1.06
CA THR A 82 14.47 9.06 1.94
C THR A 82 14.88 7.62 1.64
N LEU A 83 14.04 6.85 0.94
CA LEU A 83 14.30 5.47 0.51
C LEU A 83 14.57 5.38 -1.00
N LEU A 84 15.07 6.46 -1.62
CA LEU A 84 15.37 6.52 -3.05
C LEU A 84 14.18 6.13 -3.94
N GLY A 85 12.96 6.43 -3.50
CA GLY A 85 11.73 6.11 -4.22
C GLY A 85 11.20 4.69 -4.01
N LYS A 86 11.82 3.87 -3.15
CA LYS A 86 11.27 2.60 -2.68
C LYS A 86 10.19 2.82 -1.61
N THR A 87 9.32 1.83 -1.43
CA THR A 87 8.36 1.79 -0.31
C THR A 87 9.01 1.17 0.93
N PRO A 88 8.57 1.49 2.16
CA PRO A 88 9.01 0.76 3.35
C PRO A 88 8.80 -0.75 3.24
N ALA A 89 7.70 -1.20 2.61
CA ALA A 89 7.49 -2.61 2.34
C ALA A 89 8.62 -3.22 1.50
N GLN A 90 9.03 -2.56 0.41
CA GLN A 90 10.17 -3.01 -0.40
C GLN A 90 11.47 -3.06 0.40
N ILE A 91 11.68 -2.10 1.30
CA ILE A 91 12.86 -2.10 2.18
C ILE A 91 12.84 -3.29 3.13
N LEU A 92 11.67 -3.70 3.67
CA LEU A 92 11.56 -4.85 4.59
C LEU A 92 12.02 -6.19 3.98
N LEU A 93 12.11 -6.29 2.65
CA LEU A 93 12.65 -7.46 1.96
C LEU A 93 14.19 -7.51 1.94
N GLU A 94 14.85 -6.43 2.32
CA GLU A 94 16.32 -6.34 2.36
C GLU A 94 16.88 -6.87 3.70
N PRO A 95 18.12 -7.39 3.76
CA PRO A 95 18.70 -7.97 4.98
C PRO A 95 18.66 -7.05 6.20
N ASP A 96 18.93 -5.76 6.01
CA ASP A 96 18.90 -4.73 7.08
C ASP A 96 17.62 -3.88 7.02
N GLY A 97 16.62 -4.34 6.28
CA GLY A 97 15.41 -3.61 5.95
C GLY A 97 14.58 -3.23 7.18
N LYS A 98 14.48 -4.17 8.12
CA LYS A 98 13.76 -3.97 9.38
C LYS A 98 14.34 -2.79 10.18
N GLU A 99 15.67 -2.75 10.35
CA GLU A 99 16.33 -1.70 11.13
C GLU A 99 16.17 -0.32 10.47
N GLN A 100 16.26 -0.27 9.14
CA GLN A 100 16.04 0.96 8.38
C GLN A 100 14.60 1.50 8.58
N VAL A 101 13.59 0.62 8.47
CA VAL A 101 12.19 1.01 8.64
C VAL A 101 11.89 1.45 10.07
N LEU A 102 12.43 0.74 11.07
CA LEU A 102 12.33 1.17 12.48
C LEU A 102 13.02 2.51 12.73
N GLY A 103 14.16 2.77 12.09
CA GLY A 103 14.83 4.07 12.11
C GLY A 103 13.94 5.21 11.59
N LEU A 104 13.21 4.96 10.49
CA LEU A 104 12.22 5.93 9.97
C LEU A 104 11.06 6.16 10.94
N ILE A 105 10.54 5.10 11.55
CA ILE A 105 9.45 5.19 12.53
C ILE A 105 9.90 6.02 13.75
N ASN A 106 11.12 5.80 14.23
CA ASN A 106 11.71 6.58 15.32
C ASN A 106 11.84 8.07 15.00
N ARG A 107 12.16 8.43 13.75
CA ARG A 107 12.22 9.84 13.31
C ARG A 107 10.84 10.49 13.35
N ILE A 108 9.80 9.78 12.90
CA ILE A 108 8.40 10.24 12.98
C ILE A 108 8.01 10.51 14.45
N ASN A 109 8.32 9.59 15.36
CA ASN A 109 8.05 9.75 16.80
C ASN A 109 8.75 10.96 17.42
N ARG A 110 9.89 11.38 16.88
CA ARG A 110 10.65 12.56 17.32
C ARG A 110 10.20 13.86 16.64
N GLY A 111 9.22 13.81 15.73
CA GLY A 111 8.75 14.95 14.96
C GLY A 111 9.67 15.35 13.81
N ASP A 112 10.59 14.48 13.40
CA ASP A 112 11.46 14.70 12.23
C ASP A 112 10.83 14.09 10.98
N PHE A 113 10.30 14.97 10.11
CA PHE A 113 9.58 14.60 8.88
C PHE A 113 10.41 14.71 7.60
N SER A 114 11.75 14.85 7.70
CA SER A 114 12.64 15.06 6.55
C SER A 114 12.71 13.88 5.57
#